data_AF-A0A5N6GYJ0-F1
#
_entry.id   AF-A0A5N6GYJ0-F1
#
_cell.length_a   1.000
_cell.length_b   1.000
_cell.length_c   1.000
_cell.angle_alpha   90.00
_cell.angle_beta   90.00
_cell.angle_gamma   90.00
#
_symmetry.space_group_name_H-M   'P 1'
#
loop_
_entity.id
_entity.type
_entity.pdbx_description
1 polymer ?
#
loop_
_entity_poly.entity_id
_entity_poly.type
_entity_poly.pdbx_seq_one_letter_code
_entity_poly.pdbx_strand_id
1 'polypeptide(L)'
;MFIRSSLGIEAIAELHLLTAPPALKVLTLQHSTVGVYEEAYSRSLNRVADWIRSCKALQRLELIRFMKDDALLLAKVLPEESLRLSSLSVEGCRTHDAILFHEILHHQSSLQYLYLEGHEINQPEHNGSLVRSISQLNSLRELELEHISDGFTTDHLKTLTPCLPHLERLRISGEYFRDDALDAFLCLHRLQSLIIDGPNSFTTQGLLSFITQLGPGNRGFALSIFKSANGTDITEEAQKPIRELLESKLDGAFLFETDPEGN
;
A
#
# COMPACT_ATOMS: atom_id res chain seq x y z
N MET A 1 -16.95 -15.89 -11.70
CA MET A 1 -15.98 -16.36 -12.71
C MET A 1 -14.67 -15.68 -12.41
N PHE A 2 -13.65 -16.44 -12.02
CA PHE A 2 -12.30 -15.93 -11.81
C PHE A 2 -11.56 -16.05 -13.12
N ILE A 3 -11.16 -14.93 -13.71
CA ILE A 3 -10.26 -14.94 -14.86
C ILE A 3 -8.87 -14.61 -14.30
N ARG A 4 -8.13 -15.65 -13.93
CA ARG A 4 -6.68 -15.53 -13.67
C ARG A 4 -6.00 -15.81 -15.01
N SER A 5 -5.74 -14.76 -15.78
CA SER A 5 -5.10 -14.88 -17.09
C SER A 5 -3.72 -14.24 -17.01
N SER A 6 -2.67 -15.06 -17.05
CA SER A 6 -1.37 -14.57 -17.51
C SER A 6 -1.52 -14.32 -19.01
N LEU A 7 -1.56 -13.05 -19.41
CA LEU A 7 -1.75 -12.65 -20.80
C LEU A 7 -0.40 -12.25 -21.37
N GLY A 8 0.03 -12.94 -22.43
CA GLY A 8 1.17 -12.51 -23.23
C GLY A 8 0.88 -11.17 -23.93
N ILE A 9 1.94 -10.50 -24.40
CA ILE A 9 1.89 -9.17 -25.05
C ILE A 9 0.82 -9.08 -26.15
N GLU A 10 0.72 -10.10 -26.98
CA GLU A 10 -0.25 -10.19 -28.07
C GLU A 10 -1.69 -10.30 -27.53
N ALA A 11 -1.89 -11.09 -26.47
CA ALA A 11 -3.19 -11.22 -25.82
C ALA A 11 -3.61 -9.93 -25.09
N ILE A 12 -2.65 -9.15 -24.59
CA ILE A 12 -2.88 -7.82 -24.00
C ILE A 12 -3.32 -6.83 -25.07
N ALA A 13 -2.68 -6.82 -26.24
CA ALA A 13 -3.10 -5.99 -27.36
C ALA A 13 -4.52 -6.30 -27.81
N GLU A 14 -4.94 -7.57 -27.73
CA GLU A 14 -6.28 -8.03 -28.14
C GLU A 14 -7.31 -8.08 -27.00
N LEU A 15 -6.97 -7.68 -25.77
CA LEU A 15 -7.92 -7.65 -24.63
C LEU A 15 -9.21 -6.88 -24.96
N HIS A 16 -9.07 -5.78 -25.69
CA HIS A 16 -10.18 -4.94 -26.13
C HIS A 16 -11.15 -5.64 -27.10
N LEU A 17 -10.72 -6.72 -27.77
CA LEU A 17 -11.59 -7.53 -28.63
C LEU A 17 -12.48 -8.48 -27.83
N LEU A 18 -12.13 -8.75 -26.56
CA LEU A 18 -12.98 -9.56 -25.69
C LEU A 18 -14.22 -8.76 -25.31
N THR A 19 -15.40 -9.33 -25.52
CA THR A 19 -16.62 -8.73 -24.95
C THR A 19 -16.46 -8.69 -23.44
N ALA A 20 -16.58 -7.50 -22.85
CA ALA A 20 -16.42 -7.30 -21.42
C ALA A 20 -17.41 -8.19 -20.65
N PRO A 21 -16.94 -9.12 -19.81
CA PRO A 21 -17.85 -10.06 -19.17
C PRO A 21 -18.70 -9.29 -18.15
N PRO A 22 -20.04 -9.30 -18.27
CA PRO A 22 -20.92 -8.52 -17.39
C PRO A 22 -20.84 -8.95 -15.92
N ALA A 23 -20.24 -10.11 -15.62
CA ALA A 23 -20.08 -10.66 -14.29
C ALA A 23 -18.60 -10.74 -13.83
N LEU A 24 -17.66 -10.09 -14.54
CA LEU A 24 -16.26 -10.07 -14.13
C LEU A 24 -16.09 -9.26 -12.84
N LYS A 25 -15.68 -9.92 -11.75
CA LYS A 25 -15.49 -9.30 -10.43
C LYS A 25 -14.03 -9.09 -10.03
N VAL A 26 -13.14 -9.93 -10.57
CA VAL A 26 -11.72 -9.96 -10.24
C VAL A 26 -10.96 -10.01 -11.54
N LEU A 27 -10.01 -9.11 -11.70
CA LEU A 27 -9.11 -9.02 -12.83
C LEU A 27 -7.69 -8.88 -12.32
N THR A 28 -6.85 -9.85 -12.68
CA THR A 28 -5.40 -9.80 -12.46
C THR A 28 -4.74 -9.72 -13.83
N LEU A 29 -3.92 -8.70 -14.02
CA LEU A 29 -3.14 -8.47 -15.24
C LEU A 29 -1.67 -8.51 -14.86
N GLN A 30 -0.91 -9.39 -15.50
CA GLN A 30 0.51 -9.58 -15.25
C GLN A 30 1.26 -9.68 -16.57
N HIS A 31 2.44 -9.07 -16.65
CA HIS A 31 3.32 -9.23 -17.80
C HIS A 31 4.09 -10.56 -17.74
N SER A 32 4.16 -11.29 -18.85
CA SER A 32 4.79 -12.62 -18.89
C SER A 32 6.29 -12.62 -19.24
N THR A 33 6.87 -11.54 -19.80
CA THR A 33 8.25 -11.57 -20.34
C THR A 33 9.00 -10.24 -20.21
N VAL A 34 9.92 -10.14 -19.25
CA VAL A 34 10.86 -9.00 -19.15
C VAL A 34 11.66 -8.90 -20.45
N GLY A 35 11.53 -7.82 -21.24
CA GLY A 35 12.49 -7.62 -22.34
C GLY A 35 12.24 -6.53 -23.36
N VAL A 36 11.03 -6.27 -23.86
CA VAL A 36 10.84 -5.27 -24.93
C VAL A 36 9.50 -4.57 -24.79
N TYR A 37 9.53 -3.35 -24.24
CA TYR A 37 8.39 -2.42 -24.30
C TYR A 37 8.36 -1.79 -25.69
N GLU A 38 7.65 -2.41 -26.63
CA GLU A 38 7.47 -1.82 -27.97
C GLU A 38 6.44 -0.69 -27.95
N GLU A 39 6.63 0.31 -28.81
CA GLU A 39 5.73 1.46 -29.04
C GLU A 39 4.27 1.05 -29.31
N ALA A 40 4.03 -0.19 -29.74
CA ALA A 40 2.72 -0.81 -29.89
C ALA A 40 1.87 -0.80 -28.59
N TYR A 41 2.51 -0.85 -27.41
CA TYR A 41 1.82 -0.84 -26.10
C TYR A 41 1.07 0.47 -25.82
N SER A 42 1.64 1.61 -26.21
CA SER A 42 1.05 2.94 -26.00
C SER A 42 -0.31 3.09 -26.69
N ARG A 43 -0.49 2.46 -27.87
CA ARG A 43 -1.74 2.46 -28.64
C ARG A 43 -2.81 1.58 -28.00
N SER A 44 -2.41 0.54 -27.26
CA SER A 44 -3.30 -0.39 -26.58
C SER A 44 -3.80 0.14 -25.24
N LEU A 45 -3.08 1.05 -24.59
CA LEU A 45 -3.40 1.58 -23.25
C LEU A 45 -4.83 2.13 -23.16
N ASN A 46 -5.24 3.00 -24.09
CA ASN A 46 -6.60 3.55 -24.10
C ASN A 46 -7.66 2.45 -24.29
N ARG A 47 -7.38 1.48 -25.16
CA ARG A 47 -8.32 0.38 -25.43
C ARG A 47 -8.48 -0.55 -24.23
N VAL A 48 -7.38 -0.85 -23.53
CA VAL A 48 -7.39 -1.62 -22.28
C VAL A 48 -8.14 -0.85 -21.19
N ALA A 49 -7.90 0.45 -21.07
CA ALA A 49 -8.64 1.30 -20.12
C ALA A 49 -10.16 1.27 -20.40
N ASP A 50 -10.57 1.43 -21.66
CA ASP A 50 -11.97 1.35 -22.08
C ASP A 50 -12.59 -0.01 -21.74
N TRP A 51 -11.84 -1.08 -21.98
CA TRP A 51 -12.29 -2.43 -21.66
C TRP A 51 -12.48 -2.64 -20.16
N ILE A 52 -11.52 -2.23 -19.32
CA ILE A 52 -11.64 -2.31 -17.86
C ILE A 52 -12.85 -1.49 -17.38
N ARG A 53 -13.02 -0.25 -17.90
CA ARG A 53 -14.16 0.60 -17.57
C ARG A 53 -15.51 0.00 -17.94
N SER A 54 -15.56 -0.87 -18.95
CA SER A 54 -16.79 -1.57 -19.34
C SER A 54 -17.14 -2.75 -18.41
N CYS A 55 -16.19 -3.22 -17.58
CA CYS A 55 -16.42 -4.27 -16.58
C CYS A 55 -17.13 -3.74 -15.33
N LYS A 56 -18.43 -3.41 -15.45
CA LYS A 56 -19.19 -2.74 -14.37
C LYS A 56 -19.35 -3.54 -13.06
N ALA A 57 -19.14 -4.85 -13.10
CA ALA A 57 -19.17 -5.71 -11.92
C ALA A 57 -17.80 -5.86 -11.23
N LEU A 58 -16.75 -5.19 -11.75
CA LEU A 58 -15.38 -5.35 -11.26
C LEU A 58 -15.24 -4.75 -9.86
N GLN A 59 -14.70 -5.57 -8.95
CA GLN A 59 -14.51 -5.23 -7.54
C GLN A 59 -13.03 -5.28 -7.15
N ARG A 60 -12.24 -6.11 -7.83
CA ARG A 60 -10.81 -6.28 -7.54
C ARG A 60 -10.00 -6.15 -8.82
N LEU A 61 -9.02 -5.26 -8.77
CA LEU A 61 -8.06 -5.05 -9.84
C LEU A 61 -6.65 -5.24 -9.29
N GLU A 62 -5.86 -6.05 -9.96
CA GLU A 62 -4.47 -6.35 -9.63
C GLU A 62 -3.62 -6.19 -10.88
N LEU A 63 -2.61 -5.31 -10.81
CA LEU A 63 -1.63 -5.09 -11.86
C LEU A 63 -0.26 -5.54 -11.35
N ILE A 64 0.30 -6.58 -11.94
CA ILE A 64 1.59 -7.14 -11.53
C ILE A 64 2.62 -6.82 -12.60
N ARG A 65 3.36 -5.71 -12.42
CA ARG A 65 4.38 -5.23 -13.36
C ARG A 65 3.88 -5.30 -14.81
N PHE A 66 2.63 -4.87 -15.02
CA PHE A 66 1.85 -5.21 -16.21
C PHE A 66 2.28 -4.38 -17.41
N MET A 67 2.45 -3.08 -17.21
CA MET A 67 2.97 -2.13 -18.18
C MET A 67 3.91 -1.13 -17.51
N LYS A 68 4.78 -0.51 -18.30
CA LYS A 68 5.60 0.62 -17.82
C LYS A 68 4.73 1.75 -17.26
N ASP A 69 3.57 1.98 -17.88
CA ASP A 69 2.68 3.10 -17.59
C ASP A 69 1.41 2.65 -16.82
N ASP A 70 1.53 1.68 -15.91
CA ASP A 70 0.39 1.17 -15.11
C ASP A 70 -0.32 2.29 -14.32
N ALA A 71 0.43 3.26 -13.81
CA ALA A 71 -0.14 4.45 -13.18
C ALA A 71 -1.03 5.25 -14.16
N LEU A 72 -0.61 5.42 -15.41
CA LEU A 72 -1.38 6.13 -16.43
C LEU A 72 -2.63 5.33 -16.87
N LEU A 73 -2.54 4.00 -16.92
CA LEU A 73 -3.70 3.14 -17.14
C LEU A 73 -4.73 3.36 -16.02
N LEU A 74 -4.31 3.27 -14.76
CA LEU A 74 -5.18 3.48 -13.62
C LEU A 74 -5.76 4.91 -13.59
N ALA A 75 -4.96 5.91 -13.96
CA ALA A 75 -5.42 7.29 -14.06
C ALA A 75 -6.61 7.48 -15.02
N LYS A 76 -6.72 6.62 -16.04
CA LYS A 76 -7.84 6.62 -16.99
C LYS A 76 -9.01 5.74 -16.55
N VAL A 77 -8.76 4.73 -15.71
CA VAL A 77 -9.75 3.74 -15.28
C VAL A 77 -10.50 4.19 -14.03
N LEU A 78 -9.81 4.64 -12.99
CA LEU A 78 -10.43 4.89 -11.68
C LEU A 78 -11.37 6.11 -11.59
N PRO A 79 -11.33 7.13 -12.48
CA PRO A 79 -12.36 8.17 -12.49
C PRO A 79 -13.75 7.69 -12.92
N GLU A 80 -13.87 6.47 -13.47
CA GLU A 80 -15.15 5.90 -13.89
C GLU A 80 -16.07 5.63 -12.69
N GLU A 81 -17.12 6.45 -12.52
CA GLU A 81 -18.01 6.40 -11.35
C GLU A 81 -18.76 5.07 -11.17
N SER A 82 -18.98 4.37 -12.29
CA SER A 82 -19.64 3.07 -12.32
C SER A 82 -18.72 1.92 -11.90
N LEU A 83 -17.41 2.16 -11.83
CA LEU A 83 -16.42 1.25 -11.28
C LEU A 83 -16.30 1.49 -9.77
N ARG A 84 -16.58 0.45 -8.97
CA ARG A 84 -16.53 0.51 -7.50
C ARG A 84 -15.62 -0.59 -6.98
N LEU A 85 -14.31 -0.33 -7.04
CA LEU A 85 -13.34 -1.28 -6.53
C LEU A 85 -13.40 -1.36 -5.01
N SER A 86 -13.37 -2.57 -4.48
CA SER A 86 -13.10 -2.86 -3.07
C SER A 86 -11.63 -3.17 -2.82
N SER A 87 -10.88 -3.55 -3.85
CA SER A 87 -9.47 -3.94 -3.76
C SER A 87 -8.70 -3.44 -4.98
N LEU A 88 -7.57 -2.79 -4.74
CA LEU A 88 -6.60 -2.40 -5.76
C LEU A 88 -5.20 -2.85 -5.32
N SER A 89 -4.49 -3.56 -6.19
CA SER A 89 -3.10 -3.97 -5.98
C SER A 89 -2.28 -3.59 -7.20
N VAL A 90 -1.14 -2.92 -6.99
CA VAL A 90 -0.23 -2.49 -8.06
C VAL A 90 1.19 -2.82 -7.64
N GLU A 91 1.80 -3.79 -8.32
CA GLU A 91 3.21 -4.13 -8.18
C GLU A 91 4.06 -3.43 -9.25
N GLY A 92 5.21 -2.91 -8.83
CA GLY A 92 6.16 -2.23 -9.69
C GLY A 92 5.70 -0.88 -10.24
N CYS A 93 4.92 -0.11 -9.48
CA CYS A 93 4.48 1.22 -9.86
C CYS A 93 5.70 2.15 -10.04
N ARG A 94 5.82 2.73 -11.24
CA ARG A 94 6.87 3.71 -11.55
C ARG A 94 6.42 5.11 -11.20
N THR A 95 7.28 5.88 -10.55
CA THR A 95 6.95 7.18 -9.97
C THR A 95 6.79 8.30 -10.99
N HIS A 96 7.42 8.20 -12.18
CA HIS A 96 7.47 9.33 -13.13
C HIS A 96 6.10 9.80 -13.66
N ASP A 97 5.06 8.95 -13.62
CA ASP A 97 3.67 9.29 -14.02
C ASP A 97 2.65 9.11 -12.87
N ALA A 98 3.12 8.85 -11.65
CA ALA A 98 2.27 8.49 -10.52
C ALA A 98 1.40 9.65 -10.02
N ILE A 99 1.73 10.91 -10.34
CA ILE A 99 0.94 12.09 -9.89
C ILE A 99 -0.51 11.99 -10.34
N LEU A 100 -0.74 11.71 -11.63
CA LEU A 100 -2.09 11.63 -12.17
C LEU A 100 -2.88 10.51 -11.50
N PHE A 101 -2.23 9.38 -11.24
CA PHE A 101 -2.81 8.25 -10.50
C PHE A 101 -3.13 8.61 -9.05
N HIS A 102 -2.22 9.29 -8.35
CA HIS A 102 -2.45 9.74 -6.98
C HIS A 102 -3.67 10.66 -6.95
N GLU A 103 -3.68 11.70 -7.79
CA GLU A 103 -4.75 12.71 -7.82
C GLU A 103 -6.14 12.13 -8.07
N ILE A 104 -6.26 10.99 -8.76
CA ILE A 104 -7.54 10.37 -9.08
C ILE A 104 -7.91 9.20 -8.16
N LEU A 105 -6.99 8.68 -7.36
CA LEU A 105 -7.22 7.51 -6.51
C LEU A 105 -8.43 7.70 -5.57
N HIS A 106 -8.64 8.93 -5.09
CA HIS A 106 -9.73 9.30 -4.18
C HIS A 106 -11.14 9.05 -4.76
N HIS A 107 -11.31 8.92 -6.08
CA HIS A 107 -12.60 8.57 -6.70
C HIS A 107 -13.10 7.19 -6.28
N GLN A 108 -12.21 6.32 -5.81
CA GLN A 108 -12.53 4.95 -5.39
C GLN A 108 -12.75 4.84 -3.88
N SER A 109 -13.68 5.65 -3.35
CA SER A 109 -14.01 5.70 -1.91
C SER A 109 -14.56 4.39 -1.32
N SER A 110 -14.90 3.42 -2.16
CA SER A 110 -15.30 2.06 -1.76
C SER A 110 -14.13 1.13 -1.47
N LEU A 111 -12.88 1.55 -1.74
CA LEU A 111 -11.70 0.73 -1.51
C LEU A 111 -11.57 0.36 -0.04
N GLN A 112 -11.36 -0.94 0.19
CA GLN A 112 -11.10 -1.53 1.50
C GLN A 112 -9.67 -2.05 1.59
N TYR A 113 -9.08 -2.44 0.46
CA TYR A 113 -7.70 -2.91 0.33
C TYR A 113 -6.96 -2.09 -0.73
N LEU A 114 -5.80 -1.55 -0.36
CA LEU A 114 -4.88 -0.89 -1.25
C LEU A 114 -3.45 -1.39 -1.01
N TYR A 115 -2.85 -1.97 -2.05
CA TYR A 115 -1.43 -2.33 -2.09
C TYR A 115 -0.74 -1.58 -3.21
N LEU A 116 0.37 -0.89 -2.91
CA LEU A 116 1.21 -0.18 -3.87
C LEU A 116 2.68 -0.50 -3.60
N GLU A 117 3.35 -1.11 -4.58
CA GLU A 117 4.80 -1.35 -4.60
C GLU A 117 5.49 -0.33 -5.52
N GLY A 118 6.48 0.40 -5.02
CA GLY A 118 7.34 1.28 -5.84
C GLY A 118 8.50 0.53 -6.49
N HIS A 119 8.81 0.80 -7.76
CA HIS A 119 9.93 0.16 -8.50
C HIS A 119 11.17 1.05 -8.69
N GLU A 120 11.07 2.36 -8.43
CA GLU A 120 12.12 3.34 -8.69
C GLU A 120 12.29 4.27 -7.48
N ILE A 121 13.42 5.01 -7.42
CA ILE A 121 13.73 5.92 -6.31
C ILE A 121 12.53 6.86 -6.09
N ASN A 122 11.97 6.83 -4.88
CA ASN A 122 10.87 7.71 -4.51
C ASN A 122 11.24 9.15 -4.75
N GLN A 123 10.37 9.85 -5.48
CA GLN A 123 10.47 11.30 -5.65
C GLN A 123 9.69 11.95 -4.50
N PRO A 124 10.37 12.58 -3.53
CA PRO A 124 9.73 13.09 -2.32
C PRO A 124 8.61 14.10 -2.61
N GLU A 125 8.70 14.80 -3.75
CA GLU A 125 7.68 15.75 -4.21
C GLU A 125 6.29 15.15 -4.45
N HIS A 126 6.16 13.83 -4.59
CA HIS A 126 4.87 13.17 -4.84
C HIS A 126 4.19 12.65 -3.58
N ASN A 127 4.91 12.60 -2.45
CA ASN A 127 4.40 12.03 -1.21
C ASN A 127 3.17 12.79 -0.70
N GLY A 128 3.18 14.13 -0.79
CA GLY A 128 2.04 14.96 -0.37
C GLY A 128 0.76 14.67 -1.17
N SER A 129 0.87 14.44 -2.48
CA SER A 129 -0.28 14.09 -3.33
C SER A 129 -0.79 12.69 -3.03
N LEU A 130 0.10 11.72 -2.82
CA LEU A 130 -0.27 10.36 -2.43
C LEU A 130 -1.00 10.35 -1.08
N VAL A 131 -0.42 10.99 -0.06
CA VAL A 131 -1.01 11.12 1.29
C VAL A 131 -2.39 11.74 1.20
N ARG A 132 -2.55 12.89 0.53
CA ARG A 132 -3.84 13.57 0.36
C ARG A 132 -4.91 12.68 -0.28
N SER A 133 -4.50 11.83 -1.21
CA SER A 133 -5.42 10.99 -1.97
C SER A 133 -5.84 9.75 -1.17
N ILE A 134 -4.90 9.12 -0.46
CA ILE A 134 -5.21 8.01 0.46
C ILE A 134 -6.05 8.51 1.63
N SER A 135 -5.80 9.71 2.17
CA SER A 135 -6.61 10.33 3.22
C SER A 135 -8.08 10.55 2.86
N GLN A 136 -8.49 10.35 1.61
CA GLN A 136 -9.91 10.41 1.19
C GLN A 136 -10.56 9.03 1.09
N LEU A 137 -9.80 7.96 1.28
CA LEU A 137 -10.26 6.57 1.20
C LEU A 137 -10.72 6.06 2.57
N ASN A 138 -11.76 6.69 3.11
CA ASN A 138 -12.22 6.46 4.49
C ASN A 138 -12.73 5.03 4.77
N SER A 139 -12.99 4.24 3.72
CA SER A 139 -13.41 2.84 3.82
C SER A 139 -12.25 1.84 3.93
N LEU A 140 -10.99 2.32 3.85
CA LEU A 140 -9.83 1.45 3.91
C LEU A 140 -9.75 0.69 5.23
N ARG A 141 -9.48 -0.61 5.09
CA ARG A 141 -9.18 -1.55 6.16
C ARG A 141 -7.73 -2.01 6.10
N GLU A 142 -7.18 -2.07 4.89
CA GLU A 142 -5.83 -2.57 4.65
C GLU A 142 -5.11 -1.63 3.71
N LEU A 143 -3.95 -1.14 4.16
CA LEU A 143 -3.08 -0.27 3.40
C LEU A 143 -1.66 -0.80 3.47
N GLU A 144 -1.10 -1.13 2.32
CA GLU A 144 0.27 -1.59 2.19
C GLU A 144 1.01 -0.73 1.17
N LEU A 145 2.03 -0.02 1.65
CA LEU A 145 2.89 0.85 0.87
C LEU A 145 4.31 0.30 0.97
N GLU A 146 4.73 -0.43 -0.05
CA GLU A 146 6.05 -1.04 -0.13
C GLU A 146 6.91 -0.25 -1.09
N HIS A 147 8.08 0.20 -0.66
CA HIS A 147 9.00 1.02 -1.45
C HIS A 147 8.44 2.35 -2.00
N ILE A 148 7.14 2.64 -1.89
CA ILE A 148 6.51 3.90 -2.34
C ILE A 148 6.40 4.93 -1.21
N SER A 149 6.44 4.47 0.04
CA SER A 149 6.40 5.32 1.24
C SER A 149 7.77 5.60 1.84
N ASP A 150 8.89 5.18 1.23
CA ASP A 150 10.23 5.36 1.82
C ASP A 150 10.63 6.84 1.99
N GLY A 151 9.92 7.78 1.36
CA GLY A 151 10.10 9.21 1.60
C GLY A 151 9.10 9.83 2.60
N PHE A 152 8.32 9.02 3.32
CA PHE A 152 7.31 9.55 4.24
C PHE A 152 7.95 10.10 5.51
N THR A 153 7.45 11.24 5.97
CA THR A 153 7.88 11.91 7.19
C THR A 153 6.84 11.68 8.29
N THR A 154 7.18 12.02 9.53
CA THR A 154 6.21 12.01 10.63
C THR A 154 4.98 12.89 10.33
N ASP A 155 5.13 14.01 9.63
CA ASP A 155 4.02 14.89 9.27
C ASP A 155 3.07 14.25 8.24
N HIS A 156 3.62 13.45 7.31
CA HIS A 156 2.82 12.64 6.39
C HIS A 156 1.95 11.64 7.16
N LEU A 157 2.53 10.94 8.16
CA LEU A 157 1.77 10.00 9.00
C LEU A 157 0.67 10.71 9.79
N LYS A 158 0.99 11.84 10.45
CA LYS A 158 0.04 12.64 11.24
C LYS A 158 -1.11 13.20 10.40
N THR A 159 -0.89 13.39 9.10
CA THR A 159 -1.93 13.79 8.14
C THR A 159 -2.76 12.60 7.68
N LEU A 160 -2.12 11.43 7.48
CA LEU A 160 -2.74 10.25 6.90
C LEU A 160 -3.64 9.50 7.88
N THR A 161 -3.11 9.13 9.05
CA THR A 161 -3.74 8.19 9.97
C THR A 161 -5.08 8.66 10.54
N PRO A 162 -5.34 9.95 10.85
CA PRO A 162 -6.64 10.37 11.37
C PRO A 162 -7.78 10.21 10.35
N CYS A 163 -7.44 10.15 9.06
CA CYS A 163 -8.40 10.03 7.97
C CYS A 163 -8.81 8.57 7.67
N LEU A 164 -8.17 7.59 8.31
CA LEU A 164 -8.38 6.15 8.06
C LEU A 164 -8.99 5.44 9.28
N PRO A 165 -10.21 5.80 9.71
CA PRO A 165 -10.80 5.33 10.98
C PRO A 165 -11.15 3.83 11.00
N HIS A 166 -11.10 3.17 9.84
CA HIS A 166 -11.42 1.76 9.67
C HIS A 166 -10.20 0.88 9.42
N LEU A 167 -8.99 1.44 9.47
CA LEU A 167 -7.77 0.72 9.18
C LEU A 167 -7.50 -0.36 10.24
N GLU A 168 -7.34 -1.58 9.76
CA GLU A 168 -7.06 -2.80 10.52
C GLU A 168 -5.63 -3.27 10.28
N ARG A 169 -5.09 -3.07 9.07
CA ARG A 169 -3.70 -3.43 8.72
C ARG A 169 -3.01 -2.29 7.99
N LEU A 170 -1.79 -1.99 8.44
CA LEU A 170 -0.93 -0.98 7.84
C LEU A 170 0.48 -1.54 7.66
N ARG A 171 0.97 -1.57 6.43
CA ARG A 171 2.40 -1.71 6.12
C ARG A 171 2.90 -0.40 5.50
N ILE A 172 3.93 0.17 6.10
CA ILE A 172 4.45 1.47 5.71
C ILE A 172 5.95 1.56 5.94
N SER A 173 6.59 2.40 5.15
CA SER A 173 8.00 2.80 5.25
C SER A 173 8.07 4.32 5.48
N GLY A 174 9.27 4.84 5.67
CA GLY A 174 9.52 6.27 5.82
C GLY A 174 10.98 6.63 5.62
N GLU A 175 11.24 7.94 5.53
CA GLU A 175 12.59 8.47 5.36
C GLU A 175 13.43 8.18 6.61
N TYR A 176 12.85 8.44 7.78
CA TYR A 176 13.42 8.11 9.07
C TYR A 176 12.39 8.30 10.19
N PHE A 177 11.88 7.23 10.79
CA PHE A 177 10.91 7.34 11.89
C PHE A 177 11.56 7.31 13.27
N ARG A 178 11.09 8.18 14.16
CA ARG A 178 11.45 8.20 15.59
C ARG A 178 10.19 8.01 16.43
N ASP A 179 10.34 7.96 17.76
CA ASP A 179 9.24 7.72 18.69
C ASP A 179 8.04 8.68 18.50
N ASP A 180 8.27 9.91 18.04
CA ASP A 180 7.22 10.89 17.75
C ASP A 180 6.30 10.52 16.57
N ALA A 181 6.74 9.58 15.72
CA ALA A 181 5.93 8.98 14.66
C ALA A 181 4.90 8.00 15.23
N LEU A 182 5.17 7.38 16.38
CA LEU A 182 4.27 6.39 16.99
C LEU A 182 2.92 7.01 17.38
N ASP A 183 2.93 8.28 17.79
CA ASP A 183 1.73 9.04 18.16
C ASP A 183 0.72 9.12 17.02
N ALA A 184 1.19 9.12 15.76
CA ALA A 184 0.30 9.14 14.61
C ALA A 184 -0.61 7.89 14.55
N PHE A 185 -0.12 6.73 15.00
CA PHE A 185 -0.89 5.49 14.93
C PHE A 185 -1.93 5.36 16.05
N LEU A 186 -1.88 6.20 17.10
CA LEU A 186 -2.84 6.15 18.21
C LEU A 186 -4.29 6.49 17.80
N CYS A 187 -4.47 7.21 16.69
CA CYS A 187 -5.78 7.48 16.12
C CYS A 187 -6.43 6.25 15.46
N LEU A 188 -5.67 5.17 15.22
CA LEU A 188 -6.14 3.97 14.54
C LEU A 188 -6.68 2.94 15.54
N HIS A 189 -7.86 3.21 16.08
CA HIS A 189 -8.47 2.40 17.14
C HIS A 189 -8.85 0.96 16.73
N ARG A 190 -8.79 0.63 15.43
CA ARG A 190 -9.06 -0.72 14.90
C ARG A 190 -7.81 -1.42 14.38
N LEU A 191 -6.64 -0.80 14.52
CA LEU A 191 -5.41 -1.35 14.00
C LEU A 191 -5.05 -2.64 14.73
N GLN A 192 -4.91 -3.71 13.96
CA GLN A 192 -4.55 -5.06 14.40
C GLN A 192 -3.16 -5.45 13.89
N SER A 193 -2.67 -4.84 12.82
CA SER A 193 -1.32 -5.10 12.32
C SER A 193 -0.66 -3.81 11.87
N LEU A 194 0.54 -3.56 12.38
CA LEU A 194 1.42 -2.49 11.96
C LEU A 194 2.77 -3.10 11.57
N ILE A 195 3.13 -2.95 10.31
CA ILE A 195 4.45 -3.29 9.77
C ILE A 195 5.14 -1.99 9.39
N ILE A 196 6.28 -1.73 10.02
CA ILE A 196 7.16 -0.62 9.68
C ILE A 196 8.41 -1.21 9.03
N ASP A 197 8.60 -0.96 7.74
CA ASP A 197 9.70 -1.50 6.95
C ASP A 197 10.54 -0.33 6.43
N GLY A 198 11.65 -0.03 7.09
CA GLY A 198 12.50 1.10 6.71
C GLY A 198 13.27 1.71 7.87
N PRO A 199 14.16 2.67 7.57
CA PRO A 199 15.05 3.27 8.56
C PRO A 199 14.26 3.93 9.70
N ASN A 200 14.59 3.53 10.92
CA ASN A 200 13.96 4.04 12.14
C ASN A 200 14.91 4.03 13.33
N SER A 201 14.63 4.85 14.33
CA SER A 201 15.32 4.89 15.62
C SER A 201 14.32 4.83 16.77
N PHE A 202 13.39 3.89 16.72
CA PHE A 202 12.48 3.68 17.84
C PHE A 202 13.27 3.24 19.06
N THR A 203 12.87 3.74 20.22
CA THR A 203 13.43 3.32 21.50
C THR A 203 12.53 2.30 22.17
N THR A 204 13.12 1.47 23.03
CA THR A 204 12.38 0.53 23.87
C THR A 204 11.32 1.27 24.70
N GLN A 205 11.68 2.41 25.27
CA GLN A 205 10.75 3.22 26.07
C GLN A 205 9.64 3.83 25.20
N GLY A 206 9.95 4.27 23.98
CA GLY A 206 8.99 4.78 23.02
C GLY A 206 7.94 3.73 22.65
N LEU A 207 8.39 2.51 22.33
CA LEU A 207 7.49 1.39 22.03
C LEU A 207 6.64 0.98 23.23
N LEU A 208 7.22 0.86 24.42
CA LEU A 208 6.44 0.57 25.64
C LEU A 208 5.39 1.65 25.89
N SER A 209 5.76 2.93 25.80
CA SER A 209 4.84 4.06 25.94
C SER A 209 3.70 3.99 24.92
N PHE A 210 4.02 3.75 23.65
CA PHE A 210 3.03 3.57 22.59
C PHE A 210 2.05 2.42 22.90
N ILE A 211 2.56 1.25 23.25
CA ILE A 211 1.74 0.07 23.59
C ILE A 211 0.84 0.36 24.78
N THR A 212 1.33 1.05 25.81
CA THR A 212 0.50 1.41 26.98
C THR A 212 -0.68 2.31 26.63
N GLN A 213 -0.59 3.11 25.57
CA GLN A 213 -1.64 4.00 25.11
C GLN A 213 -2.68 3.33 24.21
N LEU A 214 -2.38 2.15 23.66
CA LEU A 214 -3.32 1.39 22.84
C LEU A 214 -4.56 0.98 23.64
N GLY A 215 -5.72 1.00 22.97
CA GLY A 215 -7.02 0.75 23.56
C GLY A 215 -7.55 -0.67 23.31
N PRO A 216 -8.72 -1.03 23.88
CA PRO A 216 -9.33 -2.35 23.69
C PRO A 216 -9.71 -2.66 22.23
N GLY A 217 -9.84 -1.64 21.38
CA GLY A 217 -10.07 -1.82 19.94
C GLY A 217 -8.87 -2.41 19.18
N ASN A 218 -7.67 -2.36 19.77
CA ASN A 218 -6.43 -2.89 19.21
C ASN A 218 -6.13 -4.31 19.72
N ARG A 219 -7.13 -5.10 20.12
CA ARG A 219 -6.91 -6.48 20.56
C ARG A 219 -6.41 -7.34 19.39
N GLY A 220 -5.41 -8.17 19.65
CA GLY A 220 -4.69 -8.95 18.65
C GLY A 220 -3.62 -8.16 17.91
N PHE A 221 -3.19 -7.00 18.43
CA PHE A 221 -2.25 -6.12 17.74
C PHE A 221 -0.87 -6.77 17.54
N ALA A 222 -0.47 -6.91 16.28
CA ALA A 222 0.83 -7.37 15.85
C ALA A 222 1.67 -6.18 15.36
N LEU A 223 2.81 -5.96 16.00
CA LEU A 223 3.79 -4.95 15.62
C LEU A 223 5.03 -5.63 15.05
N SER A 224 5.35 -5.33 13.80
CA SER A 224 6.58 -5.79 13.16
C SER A 224 7.41 -4.60 12.69
N ILE A 225 8.67 -4.55 13.10
CA ILE A 225 9.61 -3.49 12.71
C ILE A 225 10.80 -4.14 12.02
N PHE A 226 11.05 -3.77 10.78
CA PHE A 226 12.13 -4.28 9.94
C PHE A 226 13.06 -3.14 9.53
N LYS A 227 14.33 -3.48 9.23
CA LYS A 227 15.36 -2.56 8.74
C LYS A 227 15.59 -1.33 9.63
N SER A 228 15.54 -1.56 10.95
CA SER A 228 15.84 -0.53 11.94
C SER A 228 17.29 -0.04 11.81
N ALA A 229 17.52 1.25 12.01
CA ALA A 229 18.85 1.85 11.85
C ALA A 229 19.82 1.33 12.92
N ASN A 230 21.10 1.25 12.58
CA ASN A 230 22.14 0.88 13.54
C ASN A 230 22.14 1.81 14.76
N GLY A 231 22.17 1.22 15.96
CA GLY A 231 22.25 1.97 17.23
C GLY A 231 20.93 2.17 17.97
N THR A 232 19.87 1.41 17.67
CA THR A 232 18.70 1.34 18.55
C THR A 232 19.03 0.62 19.86
N ASP A 233 18.31 0.94 20.93
CA ASP A 233 18.43 0.28 22.24
C ASP A 233 17.61 -1.03 22.32
N ILE A 234 17.01 -1.45 21.20
CA ILE A 234 16.14 -2.63 21.10
C ILE A 234 16.99 -3.89 20.88
N THR A 235 17.72 -4.29 21.92
CA THR A 235 18.42 -5.59 21.97
C THR A 235 17.43 -6.75 22.15
N GLU A 236 17.86 -8.00 21.96
CA GLU A 236 17.01 -9.18 22.22
C GLU A 236 16.43 -9.18 23.64
N GLU A 237 17.17 -8.69 24.64
CA GLU A 237 16.70 -8.54 26.02
C GLU A 237 15.63 -7.46 26.14
N ALA A 238 15.78 -6.35 25.43
CA ALA A 238 14.81 -5.26 25.41
C ALA A 238 13.53 -5.61 24.64
N GLN A 239 13.57 -6.56 23.71
CA GLN A 239 12.38 -7.08 23.04
C GLN A 239 11.46 -7.87 23.97
N LYS A 240 11.99 -8.52 25.03
CA LYS A 240 11.20 -9.32 25.97
C LYS A 240 10.11 -8.52 26.69
N PRO A 241 10.42 -7.39 27.37
CA PRO A 241 9.37 -6.60 28.03
C PRO A 241 8.35 -6.02 27.03
N ILE A 242 8.75 -5.77 25.77
CA ILE A 242 7.84 -5.32 24.71
C ILE A 242 6.84 -6.43 24.35
N ARG A 243 7.32 -7.66 24.13
CA ARG A 243 6.48 -8.84 23.86
C ARG A 243 5.53 -9.12 25.02
N GLU A 244 6.04 -9.16 26.25
CA GLU A 244 5.24 -9.41 27.46
C GLU A 244 4.13 -8.37 27.64
N LEU A 245 4.42 -7.09 27.38
CA LEU A 245 3.42 -6.03 27.45
C LEU A 245 2.33 -6.18 26.37
N LEU A 246 2.72 -6.51 25.14
CA LEU A 246 1.77 -6.73 24.04
C LEU A 246 0.88 -7.95 24.26
N GLU A 247 1.47 -9.07 24.69
CA GLU A 247 0.75 -10.30 24.99
C GLU A 247 -0.24 -10.08 26.15
N SER A 248 0.22 -9.50 27.26
CA SER A 248 -0.61 -9.31 28.46
C SER A 248 -1.73 -8.29 28.27
N LYS A 249 -1.49 -7.19 27.54
CA LYS A 249 -2.46 -6.11 27.36
C LYS A 249 -3.40 -6.35 26.20
N LEU A 250 -2.89 -6.88 25.08
CA LEU A 250 -3.61 -6.92 23.81
C LEU A 250 -3.74 -8.31 23.21
N ASP A 251 -3.17 -9.37 23.79
CA ASP A 251 -3.07 -10.69 23.13
C ASP A 251 -2.34 -10.58 21.78
N GLY A 252 -1.31 -9.73 21.76
CA GLY A 252 -0.59 -9.29 20.58
C GLY A 252 0.74 -10.01 20.33
N ALA A 253 1.45 -9.57 19.29
CA ALA A 253 2.75 -10.12 18.92
C ALA A 253 3.74 -9.00 18.55
N PHE A 254 5.03 -9.25 18.79
CA PHE A 254 6.11 -8.34 18.41
C PHE A 254 7.21 -9.06 17.63
N LEU A 255 7.57 -8.50 16.48
CA LEU A 255 8.69 -8.93 15.65
C LEU A 255 9.60 -7.72 15.38
N PHE A 256 10.89 -7.92 15.56
CA PHE A 256 11.89 -6.88 15.35
C PHE A 256 13.11 -7.49 14.67
N GLU A 257 13.47 -6.93 13.51
CA GLU A 257 14.64 -7.33 12.74
C GLU A 257 15.43 -6.08 12.34
N THR A 258 16.71 -6.07 12.70
CA THR A 258 17.68 -5.06 12.24
C THR A 258 18.17 -5.39 10.85
N ASP A 259 18.56 -4.37 10.08
CA ASP A 259 19.20 -4.61 8.78
C ASP A 259 20.58 -5.27 8.97
N PRO A 260 20.84 -6.48 8.45
CA PRO A 260 22.15 -7.11 8.54
C PRO A 260 23.23 -6.41 7.70
N GLU A 261 22.88 -5.51 6.77
CA GLU A 261 23.82 -4.85 5.85
C GLU A 261 24.12 -3.38 6.18
N GLY A 262 24.26 -3.05 7.47
CA GLY A 262 24.86 -1.79 7.89
C GLY A 262 26.39 -1.78 7.78
N ASN A 263 26.93 -1.70 6.55
CA ASN A 263 28.35 -1.37 6.26
C ASN A 263 28.45 -0.14 5.37
#